data_AF-A0A7C2NR39-F1
#
_entry.id   AF-A0A7C2NR39-F1
#
_cell.length_a   1.000
_cell.length_b   1.000
_cell.length_c   1.000
_cell.angle_alpha   90.00
_cell.angle_beta   90.00
_cell.angle_gamma   90.00
#
_symmetry.space_group_name_H-M   'P 1'
#
loop_
_entity.id
_entity.type
_entity.pdbx_description
1 polymer ?
#
loop_
_entity_poly.entity_id
_entity_poly.type
_entity_poly.pdbx_seq_one_letter_code
_entity_poly.pdbx_strand_id
1 'polypeptide(L)' 'MKFSEELGFEVPEGWEVKNLSNLSKDMFYGVTAKSTENAKGFKFLRTTDINNFKVNWDKLLDCKITE' A
#
# COMPACT_ATOMS: atom_id res chain seq x y z
N MET A 1 -2.30 1.67 30.08
CA MET A 1 -1.73 0.74 29.06
C MET A 1 -2.33 -0.64 29.29
N LYS A 2 -2.41 -1.50 28.27
CA LYS A 2 -2.93 -2.88 28.38
C LYS A 2 -1.89 -3.84 27.79
N PHE A 3 -1.55 -4.91 28.52
CA PHE A 3 -0.70 -5.96 27.98
C PHE A 3 -1.45 -6.77 26.92
N SER A 4 -0.85 -6.93 25.74
CA SER A 4 -1.37 -7.80 24.68
C SER A 4 -0.63 -9.14 24.70
N GLU A 5 -1.34 -10.22 25.03
CA GLU A 5 -0.79 -11.59 24.96
C GLU A 5 -0.39 -11.98 23.53
N GLU A 6 -1.12 -11.49 22.52
CA GLU A 6 -0.86 -11.76 21.10
C GLU A 6 0.46 -11.14 20.64
N LEU A 7 0.77 -9.92 21.08
CA LEU A 7 1.96 -9.19 20.66
C LEU A 7 3.14 -9.35 21.62
N GLY A 8 2.89 -9.80 22.85
CA GLY A 8 3.91 -9.94 23.90
C GLY A 8 4.43 -8.61 24.46
N PHE A 9 3.72 -7.50 24.25
CA PHE A 9 4.06 -6.19 24.79
C PHE A 9 2.83 -5.33 25.13
N GLU A 10 3.05 -4.23 25.85
CA GLU A 10 1.98 -3.29 26.23
C GLU A 10 1.56 -2.38 25.08
N VAL A 11 0.26 -2.28 24.86
CA VAL A 11 -0.37 -1.33 23.94
C VAL A 11 -1.12 -0.24 24.71
N PRO A 12 -1.42 0.92 24.10
CA PRO A 12 -2.18 1.96 24.77
C PRO A 12 -3.60 1.52 25.17
N GLU A 13 -4.16 2.15 26.20
CA GLU A 13 -5.56 1.92 26.57
C GLU A 13 -6.51 2.29 25.43
N GLY A 14 -7.54 1.47 25.21
CA GLY A 14 -8.50 1.63 24.11
C GLY A 14 -8.03 1.08 22.76
N TRP A 15 -6.78 0.62 22.63
CA TRP A 15 -6.32 -0.05 21.41
C TRP A 15 -6.71 -1.52 21.38
N GLU A 16 -6.99 -2.03 20.18
CA GLU A 16 -7.29 -3.42 19.92
C GLU A 16 -6.31 -3.99 18.89
N VAL A 17 -5.85 -5.21 19.12
CA VAL A 17 -5.01 -5.94 18.17
C VAL A 17 -5.91 -6.75 17.24
N LYS A 18 -5.66 -6.63 15.93
CA LYS A 18 -6.40 -7.34 14.88
C LYS A 18 -5.43 -7.81 13.79
N ASN A 19 -5.75 -8.95 13.19
CA ASN A 19 -5.10 -9.38 11.95
C ASN A 19 -5.50 -8.45 10.80
N LEU A 20 -4.56 -8.16 9.89
CA LEU A 20 -4.81 -7.34 8.70
C LEU A 20 -5.97 -7.89 7.84
N SER A 21 -6.13 -9.22 7.80
CA SER A 21 -7.23 -9.90 7.09
C SER A 21 -8.61 -9.55 7.64
N ASN A 22 -8.71 -9.14 8.90
CA ASN A 22 -9.97 -8.68 9.49
C ASN A 22 -10.30 -7.23 9.10
N LEU A 23 -9.31 -6.45 8.65
CA LEU A 23 -9.45 -5.04 8.28
C LEU A 23 -9.72 -4.85 6.79
N SER A 24 -9.13 -5.68 5.93
CA SER A 24 -9.39 -5.68 4.49
C SER A 24 -9.86 -7.05 4.02
N LYS A 25 -11.09 -7.12 3.52
CA LYS A 25 -11.65 -8.34 2.90
C LYS A 25 -11.01 -8.62 1.55
N ASP A 26 -10.60 -7.56 0.85
CA ASP A 26 -10.08 -7.65 -0.50
C ASP A 26 -8.65 -7.11 -0.54
N MET A 27 -7.70 -8.04 -0.65
CA MET A 27 -6.28 -7.71 -0.81
C MET A 27 -5.93 -7.88 -2.29
N PHE A 28 -6.00 -6.77 -3.03
CA PHE A 28 -5.67 -6.77 -4.46
C PHE A 28 -4.17 -6.59 -4.64
N TYR A 29 -3.54 -7.46 -5.44
CA TYR A 29 -2.14 -7.33 -5.85
C TYR A 29 -1.91 -6.19 -6.88
N GLY A 30 -2.92 -5.35 -7.12
CA GLY A 30 -2.94 -4.36 -8.18
C GLY A 30 -3.17 -5.00 -9.56
N VAL A 31 -3.03 -4.18 -10.60
CA VAL A 31 -3.09 -4.63 -12.00
C VAL A 31 -1.73 -4.43 -12.66
N THR A 32 -1.36 -5.35 -13.55
CA THR A 32 -0.13 -5.24 -14.32
C THR A 32 -0.41 -4.45 -15.60
N ALA A 33 -0.01 -3.17 -15.63
CA ALA A 33 -0.08 -2.33 -16.82
C ALA A 33 1.32 -1.88 -17.23
N LYS A 34 1.61 -1.89 -18.55
CA LYS A 34 2.85 -1.31 -19.08
C LYS A 34 2.81 0.22 -18.92
N SER A 35 3.92 0.80 -18.44
CA SER A 35 4.05 2.25 -18.36
C SER A 35 4.20 2.82 -19.75
N THR A 36 3.57 3.96 -20.01
CA THR A 36 3.68 4.65 -21.30
C THR A 36 4.04 6.10 -21.05
N GLU A 37 5.14 6.56 -21.63
CA GLU A 37 5.42 7.99 -21.72
C GLU A 37 4.26 8.61 -22.53
N ASN A 38 3.50 9.53 -21.92
CA ASN A 38 2.33 10.23 -22.46
C ASN A 38 0.93 9.59 -22.25
N ALA A 39 0.73 8.68 -21.29
CA ALA A 39 -0.64 8.31 -20.92
C ALA A 39 -1.34 9.47 -20.20
N LYS A 40 -2.50 9.93 -20.70
CA LYS A 40 -3.44 10.70 -19.88
C LYS A 40 -4.25 9.70 -19.06
N GLY A 41 -3.84 9.45 -17.82
CA GLY A 41 -4.45 8.42 -16.98
C GLY A 41 -4.06 8.54 -15.51
N PHE A 42 -4.24 7.46 -14.76
CA PHE A 42 -3.85 7.38 -13.36
C PHE A 42 -2.35 7.07 -13.23
N LYS A 43 -1.71 7.63 -12.20
CA LYS A 43 -0.36 7.24 -11.78
C LYS A 43 -0.43 5.91 -11.06
N PHE A 44 0.41 4.97 -11.49
CA PHE A 44 0.55 3.67 -10.85
C PHE A 44 1.83 3.65 -10.03
N LEU A 45 1.71 3.30 -8.75
CA LEU A 45 2.85 3.12 -7.87
C LEU A 45 3.31 1.65 -7.95
N ARG A 46 4.56 1.43 -8.33
CA ARG A 46 5.20 0.12 -8.32
C ARG A 46 6.21 0.04 -7.18
N THR A 47 6.57 -1.18 -6.79
CA THR A 47 7.62 -1.40 -5.78
C THR A 47 8.95 -0.72 -6.15
N THR A 48 9.29 -0.65 -7.44
CA THR A 48 10.50 0.03 -7.95
C THR A 48 10.48 1.54 -7.80
N ASP A 49 9.30 2.16 -7.63
CA ASP A 49 9.15 3.60 -7.48
C ASP A 49 9.36 4.06 -6.03
N ILE A 50 9.40 3.11 -5.08
CA ILE A 50 9.63 3.35 -3.66
C ILE A 50 11.13 3.18 -3.37
N ASN A 51 11.77 4.26 -2.94
CA ASN A 51 13.18 4.23 -2.53
C ASN A 51 13.33 4.91 -1.17
N ASN A 52 14.02 4.25 -0.23
CA ASN A 52 14.24 4.75 1.13
C ASN A 52 12.95 5.24 1.81
N PHE A 53 11.89 4.42 1.72
CA PHE A 53 10.54 4.72 2.24
C PHE A 53 9.91 6.01 1.70
N LYS A 54 10.38 6.51 0.56
CA LYS A 54 9.89 7.73 -0.10
C LYS A 54 9.49 7.43 -1.53
N VAL A 55 8.55 8.23 -2.03
CA VAL A 55 8.07 8.22 -3.40
C VAL A 55 8.26 9.61 -3.99
N ASN A 56 8.84 9.67 -5.19
CA ASN A 56 8.87 10.90 -5.99
C ASN A 56 7.70 10.89 -6.97
N TRP A 57 6.62 11.58 -6.61
CA TRP A 57 5.37 11.61 -7.38
C TRP A 57 5.52 12.25 -8.77
N ASP A 58 6.48 13.16 -8.93
CA ASP A 58 6.77 13.84 -10.21
C ASP A 58 7.43 12.90 -11.22
N LYS A 59 8.18 11.90 -10.74
CA LYS A 59 8.86 10.91 -11.57
C LYS A 59 8.01 9.68 -11.91
N LEU A 60 6.81 9.56 -11.34
CA LEU A 60 5.91 8.47 -11.66
C LEU A 60 5.40 8.60 -13.10
N LEU A 61 5.64 7.56 -13.88
CA LEU A 61 5.12 7.43 -15.25
C LEU A 61 3.63 7.11 -15.21
N ASP A 62 2.90 7.66 -16.16
CA ASP A 62 1.48 7.34 -16.35
C ASP A 62 1.33 5.96 -17.01
N CYS A 63 0.21 5.29 -16.72
CA CYS A 63 -0.12 4.00 -17.30
C CYS A 63 -1.45 4.08 -18.06
N LYS A 64 -1.53 3.38 -19.19
CA LYS A 64 -2.79 3.13 -19.89
C LYS A 64 -3.36 1.80 -19.42
N ILE A 65 -4.51 1.82 -18.77
CA ILE A 65 -5.27 0.60 -18.44
C ILE A 65 -6.01 0.19 -19.73
N THR A 66 -5.76 -1.02 -20.22
CA THR A 66 -6.38 -1.53 -21.46
C THR A 66 -7.47 -2.56 -21.23
N GLU A 67 -7.73 -2.93 -19.97
CA GLU A 67 -8.74 -3.91 -19.55
C GLU A 67 -9.52 -3.41 -18.32
#